data_AF-A0A5R1YS94-F1
#
_entry.id   AF-A0A5R1YS94-F1
#
_cell.length_a   1.000
_cell.length_b   1.000
_cell.length_c   1.000
_cell.angle_alpha   90.00
_cell.angle_beta   90.00
_cell.angle_gamma   90.00
#
_symmetry.space_group_name_H-M   'P 1'
#
loop_
_entity.id
_entity.type
_entity.pdbx_description
1 polymer ?
#
loop_
_entity_poly.entity_id
_entity_poly.type
_entity_poly.pdbx_seq_one_letter_code
_entity_poly.pdbx_strand_id
1 'polypeptide(L)' 'MQQINFYRQRVAINVLAKDIANAKAIYEAAEGHAVIGVLSAQFATVEEGVPE' A
#
# COMPACT_ATOMS: atom_id res chain seq x y z
N MET A 1 -3.33 14.55 -6.16
CA MET A 1 -2.39 13.44 -6.31
C MET A 1 -1.85 13.07 -4.95
N GLN A 2 -1.98 11.81 -4.52
CA GLN A 2 -1.30 11.35 -3.30
C GLN A 2 0.20 11.25 -3.59
N GLN A 3 1.03 11.79 -2.68
CA GLN A 3 2.48 11.81 -2.80
C GLN A 3 3.07 10.76 -1.86
N ILE A 4 4.09 10.02 -2.30
CA ILE A 4 4.76 9.03 -1.44
C ILE A 4 5.46 9.75 -0.29
N ASN A 5 5.21 9.32 0.94
CA ASN A 5 5.84 9.87 2.13
C ASN A 5 7.24 9.26 2.34
N PHE A 6 8.27 9.87 1.77
CA PHE A 6 9.66 9.41 1.94
C PHE A 6 10.25 9.79 3.30
N TYR A 7 10.84 8.82 3.99
CA TYR A 7 11.64 9.05 5.19
C TYR A 7 12.80 9.98 4.84
N ARG A 8 12.82 11.14 5.51
CA ARG A 8 13.80 12.22 5.31
C ARG A 8 13.98 12.63 3.84
N GLN A 9 12.92 12.54 3.03
CA GLN A 9 12.94 12.82 1.59
C GLN A 9 13.89 11.89 0.79
N ARG A 10 14.11 10.65 1.26
CA ARG A 10 15.10 9.74 0.65
C ARG A 10 14.57 8.33 0.37
N VAL A 11 13.92 7.69 1.35
CA VAL A 11 13.59 6.26 1.26
C VAL A 11 12.14 6.01 1.67
N ALA A 12 11.46 5.15 0.92
CA ALA A 12 10.19 4.53 1.31
C ALA A 12 10.26 3.06 0.92
N ILE A 13 9.66 2.19 1.73
CA ILE A 13 9.58 0.76 1.40
C ILE A 13 8.34 0.48 0.55
N ASN A 14 8.43 -0.47 -0.37
CA ASN A 14 7.28 -1.01 -1.10
C ASN A 14 7.14 -2.49 -0.73
N VAL A 15 6.02 -2.84 -0.12
CA VAL A 15 5.76 -4.18 0.41
C VAL A 15 4.32 -4.59 0.15
N LEU A 16 4.09 -5.89 -0.03
CA LEU A 16 2.75 -6.43 -0.27
C LEU A 16 1.96 -6.57 1.03
N ALA A 17 0.66 -6.30 0.98
CA ALA A 17 -0.27 -6.64 2.05
C ALA A 17 -1.19 -7.80 1.62
N LYS A 18 -1.50 -8.70 2.55
CA LYS A 18 -2.44 -9.80 2.31
C LYS A 18 -3.91 -9.40 2.46
N ASP A 19 -4.19 -8.36 3.24
CA ASP A 19 -5.52 -7.82 3.52
C ASP A 19 -5.41 -6.37 4.06
N ILE A 20 -6.55 -5.70 4.27
CA ILE A 20 -6.61 -4.31 4.74
C ILE A 20 -6.04 -4.16 6.17
N ALA A 21 -6.23 -5.15 7.04
CA ALA A 21 -5.75 -5.07 8.42
C ALA A 21 -4.22 -5.13 8.46
N ASN A 22 -3.63 -5.98 7.65
CA ASN A 22 -2.19 -6.06 7.46
C ASN A 22 -1.63 -4.81 6.78
N ALA A 23 -2.32 -4.24 5.79
CA ALA A 23 -1.94 -2.97 5.18
C ALA A 23 -1.82 -1.85 6.23
N LYS A 24 -2.79 -1.74 7.15
CA LYS A 24 -2.76 -0.77 8.27
C LYS A 24 -1.57 -1.03 9.20
N ALA A 25 -1.36 -2.29 9.61
CA ALA A 25 -0.26 -2.66 10.49
C ALA A 25 1.12 -2.38 9.86
N ILE A 26 1.29 -2.63 8.57
CA ILE A 26 2.52 -2.30 7.83
C ILE A 26 2.73 -0.78 7.81
N TYR A 27 1.68 -0.02 7.47
CA TYR A 27 1.79 1.43 7.36
C TYR A 27 2.15 2.08 8.70
N GLU A 28 1.55 1.59 9.80
CA GLU A 28 1.89 2.01 11.16
C GLU A 28 3.33 1.64 11.53
N ALA A 29 3.75 0.40 11.29
CA ALA A 29 5.10 -0.07 11.58
C ALA A 29 6.18 0.68 10.75
N ALA A 30 5.83 1.16 9.57
CA ALA A 30 6.71 1.96 8.71
C ALA A 30 6.67 3.46 9.04
N GLU A 31 5.92 3.87 10.08
CA GLU A 31 5.69 5.29 10.44
C GLU A 31 5.17 6.11 9.23
N GLY A 32 4.37 5.47 8.38
CA GLY A 32 3.83 6.04 7.15
C GLY A 32 4.82 6.15 5.99
N HIS A 33 6.07 5.68 6.14
CA HIS A 33 7.10 5.69 5.09
C HIS A 33 7.09 4.45 4.20
N ALA A 34 5.89 4.02 3.82
CA ALA A 34 5.67 2.85 2.97
C ALA A 34 4.59 3.09 1.91
N VAL A 35 4.74 2.40 0.79
CA VAL A 35 3.68 2.18 -0.19
C VAL A 35 3.23 0.72 -0.07
N ILE A 36 1.92 0.52 0.03
CA ILE A 36 1.35 -0.81 0.18
C ILE A 36 0.94 -1.35 -1.20
N GLY A 37 1.61 -2.42 -1.62
CA GLY A 37 1.30 -3.11 -2.86
C GLY A 37 0.11 -4.05 -2.71
N VAL A 38 -0.84 -3.93 -3.64
CA VAL A 38 -1.92 -4.89 -3.88
C VAL A 38 -1.75 -5.43 -5.30
N LEU A 39 -1.86 -6.74 -5.48
CA LEU A 39 -1.63 -7.37 -6.78
C LEU A 39 -2.94 -7.40 -7.56
N SER A 40 -2.96 -6.79 -8.75
CA SER A 40 -4.14 -6.78 -9.63
C SER A 40 -4.61 -8.20 -10.00
N ALA A 41 -3.68 -9.15 -10.10
CA ALA A 41 -3.98 -10.55 -10.39
C ALA A 41 -4.82 -11.27 -9.32
N GLN A 42 -5.10 -10.63 -8.18
CA GLN A 42 -5.97 -11.15 -7.12
C GLN A 42 -7.45 -10.91 -7.39
N PHE A 43 -7.80 -10.07 -8.36
CA PHE A 43 -9.16 -9.70 -8.72
C PHE A 43 -9.55 -10.31 -10.07
N ALA A 44 -10.79 -10.77 -10.21
CA ALA A 44 -11.30 -11.34 -11.45
C ALA A 44 -11.69 -10.24 -12.46
N THR A 45 -12.05 -9.06 -11.96
CA THR A 45 -12.49 -7.91 -12.74
C THR A 45 -11.82 -6.61 -12.27
N VAL A 46 -11.89 -5.55 -13.08
CA VAL A 46 -11.35 -4.25 -12.70
C VAL A 46 -12.20 -3.63 -11.59
N GLU A 47 -13.52 -3.81 -11.68
CA GLU A 47 -14.51 -3.30 -10.73
C GLU A 47 -14.29 -3.87 -9.33
N GLU A 48 -13.89 -5.13 -9.21
CA GLU A 48 -13.50 -5.74 -7.93
C GLU A 48 -12.25 -5.09 -7.31
N GLY A 49 -11.31 -4.63 -8.14
CA GLY A 49 -10.03 -4.07 -7.71
C GLY A 49 -10.02 -2.56 -7.46
N VAL A 50 -11.05 -1.82 -7.91
CA VAL A 50 -11.16 -0.35 -7.81
C VAL A 50 -12.50 0.08 -7.17
N PRO A 51 -12.91 -0.46 -6.00
CA PRO A 51 -14.12 0.02 -5.34
C PRO A 51 -14.03 1.54 -5.05
N GLU A 52 -15.18 2.23 -5.11
CA GLU A 52 -15.31 3.70 -4.91
C GLU A 52 -14.70 4.23 -3.61
#